data_AF-A0A832GLT7-F1
#
_entry.id   AF-A0A832GLT7-F1
#
_cell.length_a   1.000
_cell.length_b   1.000
_cell.length_c   1.000
_cell.angle_alpha   90.00
_cell.angle_beta   90.00
_cell.angle_gamma   90.00
#
_symmetry.space_group_name_H-M   'P 1'
#
loop_
_entity.id
_entity.type
_entity.pdbx_description
1 polymer ?
#
loop_
_entity_poly.entity_id
_entity_poly.type
_entity_poly.pdbx_seq_one_letter_code
_entity_poly.pdbx_strand_id
1 'polypeptide(L)'
;LGRLVASNHLSLSEKLSLYGKLFRRALANKPSRARHANTLYHLAGYFTKKINPKEKNHLLQLIERYRQGRLELRTLLELLKSLALRFEESYILRQRYLNPFPEELF
;
A
#
# COMPACT_ATOMS: atom_id res chain seq x y z
N LEU A 1 2.85 3.62 -19.33
CA LEU A 1 3.22 2.31 -19.93
C LEU A 1 2.19 1.81 -20.94
N GLY A 2 0.87 1.98 -20.72
CA GLY A 2 -0.16 1.50 -21.67
C GLY A 2 0.01 1.95 -23.14
N ARG A 3 0.36 3.23 -23.37
CA ARG A 3 0.66 3.75 -24.73
C ARG A 3 1.80 3.01 -25.43
N LEU A 4 2.82 2.58 -24.69
CA LEU A 4 3.95 1.81 -25.24
C LEU A 4 3.49 0.41 -25.68
N VAL A 5 2.69 -0.27 -24.84
CA VAL A 5 2.17 -1.61 -25.15
C VAL A 5 1.30 -1.57 -26.40
N ALA A 6 0.43 -0.57 -26.50
CA ALA A 6 -0.50 -0.37 -27.61
C ALA A 6 0.12 0.14 -28.92
N SER A 7 1.42 0.47 -28.95
CA SER A 7 2.08 0.98 -30.16
C SER A 7 2.26 -0.13 -31.21
N ASN A 8 2.01 0.12 -32.49
CA ASN A 8 2.16 -0.90 -33.55
C ASN A 8 3.47 -0.78 -34.36
N HIS A 9 4.28 0.24 -34.08
CA HIS A 9 5.50 0.56 -34.84
C HIS A 9 6.78 -0.03 -34.23
N LEU A 10 6.68 -0.79 -33.13
CA LEU A 10 7.80 -1.43 -32.45
C LEU A 10 7.62 -2.94 -32.44
N SER A 11 8.71 -3.67 -32.65
CA SER A 11 8.75 -5.11 -32.44
C SER A 11 8.50 -5.46 -30.96
N LEU A 12 8.13 -6.72 -30.71
CA LEU A 12 7.93 -7.20 -29.34
C LEU A 12 9.20 -7.03 -28.47
N SER A 13 10.38 -7.30 -29.03
CA SER A 13 11.66 -7.17 -28.33
C SER A 13 11.92 -5.72 -27.88
N GLU A 14 11.69 -4.75 -28.78
CA GLU A 14 11.84 -3.33 -28.47
C GLU A 14 10.85 -2.87 -27.40
N LYS A 15 9.58 -3.33 -27.48
CA LYS A 15 8.58 -3.04 -26.46
C LYS A 15 8.99 -3.59 -25.09
N LEU A 16 9.46 -4.83 -25.01
CA LEU A 16 9.86 -5.46 -23.75
C LEU A 16 11.04 -4.71 -23.12
N SER A 17 12.06 -4.38 -23.92
CA SER A 17 13.22 -3.61 -23.46
C SER A 17 12.81 -2.24 -22.89
N LEU A 18 12.02 -1.48 -23.65
CA LEU A 18 11.59 -0.14 -23.25
C LEU A 18 10.61 -0.18 -22.06
N TYR A 19 9.71 -1.17 -22.03
CA TYR A 19 8.80 -1.38 -20.91
C TYR A 19 9.60 -1.65 -19.64
N GLY A 20 10.56 -2.58 -19.67
CA GLY A 20 11.38 -2.91 -18.51
C GLY A 20 12.12 -1.69 -17.96
N LYS A 21 12.71 -0.87 -18.84
CA LYS A 21 13.39 0.38 -18.46
C LYS A 21 12.43 1.36 -17.78
N LEU A 22 11.28 1.64 -18.40
CA LEU A 22 10.30 2.59 -17.88
C LEU A 22 9.62 2.08 -16.60
N PHE A 23 9.36 0.78 -16.51
CA PHE A 23 8.77 0.14 -15.34
C PHE A 23 9.71 0.23 -14.13
N ARG A 24 11.00 -0.11 -14.29
CA ARG A 24 12.00 0.07 -13.23
C ARG A 24 12.11 1.52 -12.78
N ARG A 25 12.11 2.46 -13.73
CA ARG A 25 12.12 3.91 -13.42
C ARG A 25 10.87 4.33 -12.64
N ALA A 26 9.70 3.77 -12.97
CA ALA A 26 8.47 4.05 -12.25
C ALA A 26 8.53 3.52 -10.80
N LEU A 27 9.01 2.28 -10.62
CA LEU A 27 9.16 1.65 -9.30
C LEU A 27 10.23 2.29 -8.41
N ALA A 28 11.24 2.95 -8.99
CA ALA A 28 12.27 3.65 -8.23
C ALA A 28 11.72 4.81 -7.38
N ASN A 29 10.53 5.32 -7.71
CA ASN A 29 9.90 6.40 -6.95
C ASN A 29 9.17 5.83 -5.73
N LYS A 30 9.75 6.04 -4.55
CA LYS A 30 9.10 5.70 -3.28
C LYS A 30 7.79 6.49 -3.12
N PRO A 31 6.69 5.86 -2.69
CA PRO A 31 5.46 6.58 -2.41
C PRO A 31 5.68 7.62 -1.30
N SER A 32 5.04 8.78 -1.42
CA SER A 32 5.09 9.80 -0.37
C SER A 32 4.27 9.37 0.86
N ARG A 33 4.56 9.94 2.03
CA ARG A 33 3.76 9.73 3.25
C ARG A 33 2.27 10.03 3.02
N ALA A 34 1.96 11.06 2.22
CA ALA A 34 0.58 11.39 1.86
C ALA A 34 -0.11 10.25 1.09
N ARG A 35 0.59 9.62 0.14
CA ARG A 35 0.04 8.47 -0.60
C ARG A 35 -0.19 7.27 0.31
N HIS A 36 0.77 6.98 1.19
CA HIS A 36 0.62 5.92 2.19
C HIS A 36 -0.55 6.21 3.15
N ALA A 37 -0.70 7.45 3.63
CA ALA A 37 -1.81 7.84 4.49
C ALA A 37 -3.16 7.63 3.80
N ASN A 38 -3.28 7.99 2.52
CA ASN A 38 -4.49 7.71 1.73
C ASN A 38 -4.79 6.21 1.68
N THR A 39 -3.80 5.36 1.38
CA THR A 39 -3.96 3.90 1.41
C THR A 39 -4.41 3.40 2.79
N LEU A 40 -3.79 3.91 3.86
CA LEU A 40 -4.13 3.55 5.24
C LEU A 40 -5.57 3.95 5.58
N TYR A 41 -6.04 5.12 5.12
CA TYR A 41 -7.44 5.53 5.27
C TYR A 41 -8.42 4.60 4.55
N HIS A 42 -8.08 4.19 3.33
CA HIS A 42 -8.89 3.20 2.60
C HIS A 42 -8.96 1.87 3.35
N LEU A 43 -7.83 1.36 3.88
CA LEU A 43 -7.80 0.14 4.68
C LEU A 43 -8.59 0.29 5.99
N ALA A 44 -8.48 1.43 6.67
CA ALA A 44 -9.23 1.72 7.89
C ALA A 44 -10.75 1.62 7.66
N GLY A 45 -11.23 2.02 6.47
CA GLY A 45 -12.63 1.94 6.08
C GLY A 45 -13.27 0.56 6.29
N TYR A 46 -12.53 -0.53 6.07
CA TYR A 46 -13.00 -1.90 6.25
C TYR A 46 -13.36 -2.23 7.71
N PHE A 47 -12.72 -1.55 8.66
CA PHE A 47 -12.89 -1.80 10.09
C PHE A 47 -13.83 -0.83 10.78
N THR A 48 -14.15 0.32 10.16
CA THR A 48 -14.90 1.41 10.82
C THR A 48 -16.27 1.02 11.38
N LYS A 49 -16.93 0.01 10.82
CA LYS A 49 -18.22 -0.52 11.31
C LYS A 49 -18.07 -1.70 12.29
N LYS A 50 -16.85 -2.23 12.43
CA LYS A 50 -16.52 -3.43 13.23
C LYS A 50 -15.85 -3.09 14.56
N ILE A 51 -15.28 -1.89 14.67
CA ILE A 51 -14.62 -1.39 15.87
C ILE A 51 -15.48 -0.31 16.55
N ASN A 52 -15.28 -0.13 17.86
CA ASN A 52 -16.00 0.89 18.61
C ASN A 52 -15.49 2.32 18.26
N PRO A 53 -16.24 3.38 18.63
CA PRO A 53 -15.85 4.75 18.31
C PRO A 53 -14.47 5.18 18.85
N LYS A 54 -14.05 4.66 20.02
CA LYS A 54 -12.73 4.97 20.59
C LYS A 54 -11.61 4.33 19.77
N GLU A 55 -11.77 3.07 19.38
CA GLU A 55 -10.83 2.36 18.50
C GLU A 55 -10.72 3.07 17.14
N LYS A 56 -11.85 3.50 16.56
CA LYS A 56 -11.87 4.25 15.30
C LYS A 56 -11.10 5.56 15.40
N ASN A 57 -11.38 6.38 16.43
CA ASN A 57 -10.68 7.64 16.63
C ASN A 57 -9.19 7.45 16.84
N HIS A 58 -8.80 6.43 17.62
CA HIS A 58 -7.40 6.09 17.83
C HIS A 58 -6.69 5.72 16.53
N LEU A 59 -7.29 4.86 15.70
CA LEU A 59 -6.74 4.48 14.41
C LEU A 59 -6.53 5.69 13.49
N LEU A 60 -7.52 6.59 13.39
CA LEU A 60 -7.41 7.79 12.56
C LEU A 60 -6.31 8.74 13.07
N GLN A 61 -6.17 8.90 14.39
CA GLN A 61 -5.09 9.69 14.98
C GLN A 61 -3.70 9.10 14.68
N LEU A 62 -3.54 7.78 14.71
CA LEU A 62 -2.28 7.13 14.35
C LEU A 62 -1.93 7.37 12.88
N ILE A 63 -2.92 7.31 11.97
CA ILE A 63 -2.71 7.62 10.54
C ILE A 63 -2.26 9.07 10.35
N GLU A 64 -2.85 10.02 11.07
CA GLU A 64 -2.41 11.42 11.02
C GLU A 64 -1.00 11.63 11.58
N ARG A 65 -0.65 10.96 12.68
CA ARG A 65 0.72 10.98 13.22
C ARG A 65 1.72 10.46 12.20
N TYR A 66 1.40 9.38 11.49
CA TYR A 66 2.23 8.88 10.39
C TYR A 66 2.34 9.90 9.24
N ARG A 67 1.21 10.51 8.83
CA ARG A 67 1.19 11.52 7.77
C ARG A 67 2.09 12.72 8.10
N GLN A 68 2.16 13.10 9.37
CA GLN A 68 3.03 14.15 9.93
C GLN A 68 4.48 13.70 10.18
N GLY A 69 4.82 12.43 9.96
CA GLY A 69 6.17 11.89 10.19
C GLY A 69 6.50 11.60 11.66
N ARG A 70 5.50 11.51 12.53
CA ARG A 70 5.62 11.26 13.99
C ARG A 70 5.34 9.80 14.38
N LEU A 71 5.18 8.93 13.40
CA LEU A 71 4.94 7.49 13.58
C LEU A 71 5.50 6.75 12.37
N GLU A 72 5.98 5.52 12.59
CA GLU A 72 6.46 4.66 11.52
C GLU A 72 5.31 3.96 10.80
N LEU A 73 5.51 3.64 9.51
CA LEU A 73 4.53 2.90 8.73
C LEU A 73 4.29 1.49 9.30
N ARG A 74 5.34 0.81 9.76
CA ARG A 74 5.28 -0.57 10.26
C ARG A 74 4.27 -0.72 11.40
N THR A 75 4.23 0.24 12.34
CA THR A 75 3.25 0.24 13.44
C THR A 75 1.81 0.20 12.93
N LEU A 76 1.49 0.98 11.90
CA LEU A 76 0.15 1.00 11.31
C LEU A 76 -0.16 -0.28 10.52
N LEU A 77 0.84 -0.86 9.83
CA LEU A 77 0.66 -2.11 9.12
C LEU A 77 0.35 -3.26 10.07
N GLU A 78 1.09 -3.40 11.17
CA GLU A 78 0.83 -4.46 12.16
C GLU A 78 -0.52 -4.26 12.87
N LEU A 79 -0.90 -3.02 13.18
CA LEU A 79 -2.22 -2.73 13.73
C LEU A 79 -3.34 -3.14 12.77
N LEU A 80 -3.24 -2.77 11.49
CA LEU A 80 -4.23 -3.15 10.47
C LEU A 80 -4.23 -4.66 10.22
N LYS A 81 -3.07 -5.33 10.27
CA LYS A 81 -2.94 -6.79 10.17
C LYS A 81 -3.66 -7.47 11.34
N SER A 82 -3.48 -6.97 12.56
CA SER A 82 -4.18 -7.46 13.75
C SER A 82 -5.70 -7.32 13.62
N LEU A 83 -6.19 -6.16 13.15
CA LEU A 83 -7.63 -5.96 12.89
C LEU A 83 -8.14 -6.90 11.78
N ALA A 84 -7.36 -7.07 10.71
CA ALA A 84 -7.72 -7.98 9.62
C ALA A 84 -7.82 -9.44 10.08
N LEU A 85 -6.92 -9.88 10.96
CA LEU A 85 -6.99 -11.20 11.59
C LEU A 85 -8.21 -11.33 12.51
N ARG A 86 -8.42 -10.35 13.39
CA ARG A 86 -9.54 -10.34 14.35
C ARG A 86 -10.91 -10.40 13.67
N PHE A 87 -11.06 -9.75 12.53
CA PHE A 87 -12.33 -9.67 11.80
C PHE A 87 -12.38 -10.54 10.54
N GLU A 88 -11.39 -11.43 10.38
CA GLU A 88 -11.28 -12.38 9.27
C GLU A 88 -11.41 -11.71 7.88
N GLU A 89 -10.83 -10.52 7.73
CA GLU A 89 -10.87 -9.72 6.50
C GLU A 89 -9.91 -10.29 5.46
N SER A 90 -10.32 -11.38 4.81
CA SER A 90 -9.49 -12.11 3.85
C SER A 90 -9.02 -11.24 2.67
N TYR A 91 -9.83 -10.25 2.25
CA TYR A 91 -9.44 -9.30 1.22
C TYR A 91 -8.23 -8.46 1.64
N ILE A 92 -8.21 -8.02 2.89
CA ILE A 92 -7.14 -7.20 3.46
C ILE A 92 -5.91 -8.07 3.68
N LEU A 93 -6.05 -9.27 4.25
CA LEU A 93 -4.93 -10.19 4.50
C LEU A 93 -4.15 -10.59 3.23
N ARG A 94 -4.80 -10.59 2.06
CA ARG A 94 -4.14 -10.86 0.77
C ARG A 94 -3.37 -9.67 0.19
N GLN A 95 -3.52 -8.46 0.75
CA GLN A 95 -2.84 -7.27 0.24
C GLN A 95 -1.35 -7.33 0.56
N ARG A 96 -0.50 -7.27 -0.48
CA ARG A 96 0.97 -7.20 -0.32
C ARG A 96 1.41 -5.98 0.47
N TYR A 97 0.60 -4.92 0.51
CA TYR A 97 0.89 -3.71 1.29
C TYR A 97 1.11 -3.95 2.79
N LEU A 98 0.46 -4.97 3.39
CA LEU A 98 0.66 -5.33 4.81
C LEU A 98 1.98 -6.04 5.06
N ASN A 99 2.53 -6.72 4.05
CA ASN A 99 3.81 -7.43 4.11
C ASN A 99 4.64 -7.04 2.88
N PRO A 100 5.13 -5.78 2.82
CA PRO A 100 5.73 -5.22 1.62
C PRO A 100 7.03 -5.92 1.22
N PHE A 101 7.77 -6.43 2.21
CA PHE A 101 9.00 -7.18 2.01
C PHE A 101 8.85 -8.61 2.57
N PRO A 102 9.53 -9.60 1.98
CA PRO A 102 9.71 -10.92 2.59
C PRO A 102 10.27 -10.79 4.01
N GLU A 103 9.91 -11.73 4.90
CA GLU A 103 10.36 -11.70 6.29
C GLU A 103 11.87 -11.82 6.42
N GLU A 104 12.50 -12.51 5.47
CA GLU A 104 13.94 -12.76 5.39
C GLU A 104 14.76 -11.49 5.07
N LEU A 105 14.11 -10.37 4.75
CA LEU A 105 14.76 -9.08 4.47
C LEU A 105 14.70 -8.09 5.65
N PHE A 106 14.22 -8.50 6.81
CA PHE A 106 14.09 -7.67 8.01
C PHE A 106 15.09 -8.03 9.10
#